data_AF-A8TAY6-F1
#
_entry.id   AF-A8TAY6-F1
#
_cell.length_a   1.000
_cell.length_b   1.000
_cell.length_c   1.000
_cell.angle_alpha   90.00
_cell.angle_beta   90.00
_cell.angle_gamma   90.00
#
_symmetry.space_group_name_H-M   'P 1'
#
loop_
_entity.id
_entity.type
_entity.pdbx_description
1 polymer ?
#
loop_
_entity_poly.entity_id
_entity_poly.type
_entity_poly.pdbx_seq_one_letter_code
_entity_poly.pdbx_strand_id
1 'polypeptide(L)'
;MRRAFLCGEDKYSGQNFEHRRACLVERMRLLSRVFAIDVCAYAIMSNHYHLVLHINTASAGSWSDEEIAQRWTALHKAPLLAIR
;
A
#
# COMPACT_ATOMS: atom_id res chain seq x y z
N MET A 1 20.17 15.83 10.65
CA MET A 1 18.89 15.10 10.83
C MET A 1 18.20 15.01 9.48
N ARG A 2 17.88 13.81 8.96
CA ARG A 2 17.24 13.65 7.64
C ARG A 2 15.78 14.14 7.73
N ARG A 3 15.46 15.25 7.07
CA ARG A 3 14.12 15.89 7.05
C ARG A 3 13.18 15.21 6.04
N ALA A 4 12.96 13.91 6.19
CA ALA A 4 12.02 13.16 5.37
C ALA A 4 10.63 13.21 6.03
N PHE A 5 9.81 14.18 5.63
CA PHE A 5 8.42 14.29 6.09
C PHE A 5 7.51 13.45 5.17
N LEU A 6 7.00 12.37 5.74
CA LEU A 6 5.98 11.52 5.13
C LEU A 6 4.62 12.25 5.11
N CYS A 7 4.27 12.89 6.23
CA CYS A 7 3.11 13.76 6.41
C CYS A 7 3.35 14.73 7.59
N GLY A 8 2.34 15.51 8.00
CA GLY A 8 2.46 16.50 9.07
C GLY A 8 3.02 17.85 8.62
N GLU A 9 3.18 18.76 9.58
CA GLU A 9 3.69 20.11 9.34
C GLU A 9 5.19 20.19 9.63
N ASP A 10 5.96 20.70 8.68
CA ASP A 10 7.36 21.05 8.90
C ASP A 10 7.43 22.38 9.66
N LYS A 11 7.71 22.31 10.96
CA LYS A 11 7.81 23.49 11.84
C LYS A 11 8.88 24.50 11.43
N TYR A 12 9.83 24.13 10.57
CA TYR A 12 10.87 25.05 10.10
C TYR A 12 10.43 25.84 8.85
N SER A 13 9.79 25.19 7.88
CA SER A 13 9.33 25.84 6.65
C SER A 13 7.86 26.26 6.68
N GLY A 14 7.09 25.82 7.67
CA GLY A 14 5.63 25.99 7.75
C GLY A 14 4.84 25.15 6.73
N GLN A 15 5.51 24.29 5.95
CA GLN A 15 4.84 23.50 4.92
C GLN A 15 4.04 22.35 5.53
N ASN A 16 2.78 22.21 5.12
CA ASN A 16 1.89 21.17 5.59
C ASN A 16 1.77 20.03 4.57
N PHE A 17 2.22 18.83 4.97
CA PHE A 17 2.17 17.61 4.18
C PHE A 17 1.10 16.62 4.67
N GLU A 18 0.21 17.02 5.58
CA GLU A 18 -0.80 16.16 6.21
C GLU A 18 -1.75 15.52 5.18
N HIS A 19 -1.99 16.20 4.06
CA HIS A 19 -2.77 15.68 2.93
C HIS A 19 -2.25 14.33 2.40
N ARG A 20 -0.95 14.01 2.59
CA ARG A 20 -0.35 12.74 2.18
C ARG A 20 -0.80 11.55 3.02
N ARG A 21 -1.31 11.78 4.24
CA ARG A 21 -1.82 10.70 5.11
C ARG A 21 -2.96 9.93 4.44
N ALA A 22 -3.89 10.65 3.82
CA ALA A 22 -5.02 10.02 3.12
C ALA A 22 -4.54 9.13 1.98
N CYS A 23 -3.53 9.58 1.22
CA CYS A 23 -2.93 8.80 0.15
C CYS A 23 -2.28 7.49 0.66
N LEU A 24 -1.62 7.53 1.83
CA LEU A 24 -1.05 6.33 2.46
C LEU A 24 -2.13 5.33 2.88
N VAL A 25 -3.21 5.81 3.52
CA VAL A 25 -4.32 4.94 3.92
C VAL A 25 -4.99 4.31 2.70
N GLU A 26 -5.21 5.09 1.64
CA GLU A 26 -5.78 4.57 0.41
C GLU A 26 -4.85 3.57 -0.28
N ARG A 27 -3.54 3.80 -0.23
CA ARG A 27 -2.56 2.84 -0.70
C ARG A 27 -2.62 1.52 0.08
N MET A 28 -2.72 1.56 1.40
CA MET A 28 -2.87 0.35 2.23
C MET A 28 -4.12 -0.44 1.86
N ARG A 29 -5.26 0.24 1.66
CA ARG A 29 -6.53 -0.37 1.22
C ARG A 29 -6.45 -0.98 -0.18
N LEU A 30 -5.80 -0.31 -1.12
CA LEU A 30 -5.58 -0.85 -2.46
C LEU A 30 -4.74 -2.13 -2.38
N LEU A 31 -3.64 -2.10 -1.62
CA LEU A 31 -2.76 -3.25 -1.47
C LEU A 31 -3.47 -4.45 -0.83
N SER A 32 -4.33 -4.23 0.18
CA SER A 32 -5.11 -5.32 0.80
C SER A 32 -6.17 -5.93 -0.11
N ARG A 33 -6.59 -5.23 -1.18
CA ARG A 33 -7.51 -5.79 -2.19
C ARG A 33 -6.77 -6.57 -3.27
N VAL A 34 -5.59 -6.09 -3.65
CA VAL A 34 -4.76 -6.70 -4.68
C VAL A 34 -4.08 -7.96 -4.17
N PHE A 35 -3.48 -7.88 -2.98
CA PHE A 35 -2.76 -8.98 -2.35
C PHE A 35 -3.68 -9.73 -1.38
N ALA A 36 -3.38 -11.01 -1.14
CA ALA A 36 -4.08 -11.83 -0.15
C ALA A 36 -3.63 -11.46 1.27
N ILE A 37 -3.84 -10.21 1.67
CA ILE A 37 -3.43 -9.67 2.96
C ILE A 37 -4.55 -8.86 3.60
N ASP A 38 -4.64 -8.93 4.92
CA ASP A 38 -5.52 -8.09 5.72
C ASP A 38 -4.68 -7.09 6.51
N VAL A 39 -5.17 -5.85 6.62
CA VAL A 39 -4.56 -4.84 7.50
C VAL A 39 -5.17 -4.99 8.90
N CYS A 40 -4.42 -5.59 9.81
CA CYS A 40 -4.88 -5.80 11.19
C CYS A 40 -4.79 -4.52 12.02
N ALA A 41 -3.70 -3.77 11.86
CA ALA A 41 -3.47 -2.50 12.53
C ALA A 41 -2.49 -1.64 11.74
N TYR A 42 -2.58 -0.32 11.90
CA TYR A 42 -1.60 0.61 11.37
C TYR A 42 -1.46 1.85 12.25
N ALA A 43 -0.29 2.48 12.23
CA ALA A 43 -0.05 3.77 12.85
C ALA A 43 0.76 4.64 11.89
N ILE A 44 0.27 5.85 11.59
CA ILE A 44 0.96 6.79 10.69
C ILE A 44 1.44 7.99 11.50
N MET A 45 2.74 8.24 11.47
CA MET A 45 3.41 9.39 12.07
C MET A 45 3.96 10.29 10.95
N SER A 46 4.44 11.49 11.31
CA SER A 46 4.92 12.47 10.33
C SER A 46 6.15 12.02 9.53
N ASN A 47 6.94 11.09 10.05
CA ASN A 47 8.20 10.64 9.43
C ASN A 47 8.23 9.16 9.06
N HIS A 48 7.30 8.34 9.56
CA HIS A 48 7.21 6.90 9.26
C HIS A 48 5.82 6.36 9.60
N TYR A 49 5.56 5.11 9.21
CA TYR A 49 4.35 4.39 9.59
C TYR A 49 4.69 2.96 10.02
N HIS A 50 3.83 2.37 10.84
CA HIS A 50 3.85 0.97 11.24
C HIS A 50 2.63 0.28 10.64
N LEU A 51 2.81 -0.96 10.19
CA LEU A 51 1.76 -1.74 9.55
C LEU A 51 1.82 -3.19 10.05
N VAL A 52 0.71 -3.70 10.56
CA VAL A 52 0.54 -5.09 10.97
C VAL A 52 -0.36 -5.76 9.95
N LEU A 53 0.16 -6.80 9.31
CA LEU A 53 -0.50 -7.53 8.24
C LEU A 53 -0.74 -8.98 8.65
N HIS A 54 -1.86 -9.52 8.20
CA HIS A 54 -2.13 -10.95 8.19
C HIS A 54 -2.09 -11.45 6.75
N ILE A 55 -1.38 -12.55 6.50
CA ILE A 55 -1.37 -13.19 5.18
C ILE A 55 -2.55 -14.15 5.13
N ASN A 56 -3.52 -13.86 4.27
CA ASN A 56 -4.69 -14.70 4.08
C ASN A 56 -4.36 -15.84 3.11
N THR A 57 -3.70 -16.88 3.63
CA THR A 57 -3.27 -18.06 2.86
C THR A 57 -4.44 -18.84 2.26
N ALA A 58 -5.60 -18.82 2.91
CA ALA A 58 -6.82 -19.43 2.39
C ALA A 58 -7.30 -18.74 1.11
N SER A 59 -7.37 -17.41 1.10
CA SER A 59 -7.69 -16.65 -0.12
C SER A 59 -6.62 -16.84 -1.19
N ALA A 60 -5.33 -16.76 -0.84
CA ALA A 60 -4.25 -16.98 -1.79
C ALA A 60 -4.31 -18.35 -2.46
N GLY A 61 -4.62 -19.42 -1.70
CA GLY A 61 -4.75 -20.77 -2.21
C GLY A 61 -6.03 -21.03 -3.00
N SER A 62 -7.02 -20.12 -2.93
CA SER A 62 -8.26 -20.22 -3.69
C SER A 62 -8.22 -19.57 -5.08
N TRP A 63 -7.20 -18.75 -5.35
CA TRP A 63 -7.10 -18.01 -6.61
C TRP A 63 -6.50 -18.85 -7.74
N SER A 64 -7.05 -18.70 -8.94
CA SER A 64 -6.43 -19.26 -10.14
C SER A 64 -5.21 -18.44 -10.59
N ASP A 65 -4.37 -19.01 -11.45
CA ASP A 65 -3.24 -18.30 -12.04
C ASP A 65 -3.68 -17.05 -12.81
N GLU A 66 -4.83 -17.12 -13.51
CA GLU A 66 -5.43 -15.97 -14.20
C GLU A 66 -5.86 -14.88 -13.22
N GLU A 67 -6.51 -15.24 -12.12
CA GLU A 67 -6.92 -14.27 -11.10
C GLU A 67 -5.71 -13.61 -10.43
N ILE A 68 -4.66 -14.38 -10.14
CA ILE A 68 -3.38 -13.88 -9.63
C ILE A 68 -2.78 -12.87 -10.61
N ALA A 69 -2.74 -13.21 -11.90
CA ALA A 69 -2.22 -12.32 -12.94
C ALA A 69 -3.05 -11.03 -13.03
N GLN A 70 -4.38 -11.13 -13.07
CA GLN A 70 -5.28 -9.97 -13.12
C GLN A 70 -5.07 -9.04 -11.93
N ARG A 71 -5.04 -9.58 -10.71
CA ARG A 71 -4.79 -8.81 -9.48
C ARG A 71 -3.43 -8.12 -9.52
N TRP A 72 -2.37 -8.83 -9.90
CA TRP A 72 -1.03 -8.26 -10.03
C TRP A 72 -1.00 -7.10 -11.05
N THR A 73 -1.67 -7.28 -12.19
CA THR A 73 -1.72 -6.26 -13.25
C THR A 73 -2.57 -5.03 -12.91
N ALA A 74 -3.44 -5.11 -11.91
CA ALA A 74 -4.12 -3.93 -11.38
C ALA A 74 -3.15 -2.92 -10.74
N LEU A 75 -1.95 -3.37 -10.37
CA LEU A 75 -0.92 -2.54 -9.75
C LEU A 75 0.35 -2.37 -10.60
N HIS A 76 0.67 -3.37 -11.42
CA HIS A 76 1.90 -3.43 -12.22
C HIS A 76 1.59 -3.57 -13.69
N LYS A 77 2.50 -3.08 -14.55
CA LYS A 77 2.38 -3.34 -15.99
C LYS A 77 2.51 -4.84 -16.26
N ALA A 78 1.60 -5.39 -17.05
CA ALA A 78 1.71 -6.76 -17.52
C ALA A 78 3.01 -6.95 -18.31
N PRO A 79 3.72 -8.07 -18.13
CA PRO A 79 4.79 -8.44 -19.04
C PRO A 79 4.26 -8.56 -20.46
N LEU A 80 5.05 -8.19 -21.47
CA LEU A 80 4.65 -8.29 -22.88
C LEU A 80 4.20 -9.72 -23.26
N LEU A 81 4.75 -10.75 -22.61
CA LEU A 81 4.41 -12.15 -22.81
C LEU A 81 3.02 -12.54 -22.26
N ALA A 82 2.45 -11.73 -21.36
CA ALA A 82 1.14 -11.94 -20.76
C ALA A 82 0.03 -11.14 -21.46
N ILE A 83 0.39 -10.25 -22.40
CA ILE A 83 -0.54 -9.51 -23.24
C ILE A 83 -0.72 -10.34 -24.51
N ARG A 84 -1.86 -11.03 -24.63
CA ARG A 84 -2.26 -11.75 -25.84
C ARG A 84 -3.52 -11.13 -26.43
#